data_AF-A0A1Q6RVT6-F1
#
_entry.id   AF-A0A1Q6RVT6-F1
#
_cell.length_a   1.000
_cell.length_b   1.000
_cell.length_c   1.000
_cell.angle_alpha   90.00
_cell.angle_beta   90.00
_cell.angle_gamma   90.00
#
_symmetry.space_group_name_H-M   'P 1'
#
loop_
_entity.id
_entity.type
_entity.pdbx_description
1 polymer ?
#
loop_
_entity_poly.entity_id
_entity_poly.type
_entity_poly.pdbx_seq_one_letter_code
_entity_poly.pdbx_strand_id
1 'polypeptide(L)'
;MYVCCTNAKIEEDSEQKKRYRAPSSENYIKDKIREARIWNCGEKEPKIIYSEFGEYPQICSHEVVKHRRGQKGHTKRCHVRKSHWHHYWIGSAKDGTRKLELRWINAMTINKENYTESSVVKMNNVYVS
;
A
#
# COMPACT_ATOMS: atom_id res chain seq x y z
N MET A 1 6.88 -12.46 4.92
CA MET A 1 5.43 -12.71 5.09
C MET A 1 4.61 -12.37 3.84
N TYR A 2 4.87 -11.25 3.15
CA TYR A 2 4.13 -10.87 1.93
C TYR A 2 4.11 -11.92 0.82
N VAL A 3 5.25 -12.56 0.55
CA VAL A 3 5.31 -13.63 -0.46
C VAL A 3 4.35 -14.80 -0.17
N CYS A 4 3.97 -15.01 1.09
CA CYS A 4 3.10 -16.10 1.52
C CYS A 4 1.63 -15.69 1.63
N CYS A 5 1.27 -14.41 1.50
CA CYS A 5 -0.11 -13.98 1.67
C CYS A 5 -0.95 -14.31 0.44
N THR A 6 -2.21 -14.64 0.65
CA THR A 6 -3.09 -15.13 -0.42
C THR A 6 -3.33 -14.08 -1.52
N ASN A 7 -3.22 -12.79 -1.18
CA ASN A 7 -3.37 -11.66 -2.10
C ASN A 7 -2.06 -10.94 -2.42
N ALA A 8 -0.92 -11.63 -2.34
CA ALA A 8 0.39 -11.06 -2.65
C ALA A 8 0.45 -10.60 -4.12
N LYS A 9 0.80 -9.33 -4.35
CA LYS A 9 1.06 -8.80 -5.70
C LYS A 9 2.57 -8.80 -5.94
N ILE A 10 3.04 -9.78 -6.69
CA ILE A 10 4.45 -9.99 -6.99
C ILE A 10 4.61 -9.93 -8.49
N GLU A 11 5.46 -9.02 -8.97
CA GLU A 11 5.73 -8.81 -10.39
C GLU A 11 7.23 -8.96 -10.62
N GLU A 12 7.63 -9.64 -11.69
CA GLU A 12 9.04 -9.78 -12.04
C GLU A 12 9.58 -8.44 -12.54
N ASP A 13 10.80 -8.08 -12.13
CA ASP A 13 11.40 -6.85 -12.62
C ASP A 13 11.73 -6.96 -14.12
N SER A 14 11.18 -6.02 -14.91
CA SER A 14 11.26 -6.08 -16.37
C SER A 14 12.67 -5.85 -16.92
N GLU A 15 13.52 -5.11 -16.21
CA GLU A 15 14.91 -4.92 -16.59
C GLU A 15 15.74 -6.15 -16.24
N GLN A 16 15.54 -6.68 -15.04
CA GLN A 16 16.26 -7.86 -14.58
C GLN A 16 15.89 -9.10 -15.39
N LYS A 17 14.62 -9.24 -15.79
CA LYS A 17 14.17 -10.33 -16.66
C LYS A 17 14.95 -10.42 -17.97
N LYS A 18 15.30 -9.26 -18.55
CA LYS A 18 16.09 -9.21 -19.80
C LYS A 18 17.54 -9.62 -19.59
N ARG A 19 18.10 -9.33 -18.41
CA ARG A 19 19.47 -9.69 -18.06
C ARG A 19 19.58 -11.15 -17.65
N TYR A 20 18.53 -11.71 -17.03
CA TYR A 20 18.53 -13.05 -16.46
C TYR A 20 18.83 -14.15 -17.48
N ARG A 21 19.93 -14.89 -17.26
CA ARG A 21 20.32 -16.03 -18.10
C ARG A 21 20.02 -17.36 -17.41
N ALA A 22 18.89 -17.96 -17.75
CA ALA A 22 18.55 -19.31 -17.29
C ALA A 22 19.55 -20.35 -17.87
N PRO A 23 19.95 -21.37 -17.09
CA PRO A 23 20.69 -22.51 -17.61
C PRO A 23 19.87 -23.20 -18.72
N SER A 24 20.43 -23.32 -19.93
CA SER A 24 19.72 -23.86 -21.10
C SER A 24 19.91 -25.36 -21.32
N SER A 25 20.92 -25.99 -20.69
CA SER A 25 21.30 -27.38 -20.95
C SER A 25 21.59 -28.15 -19.67
N GLU A 26 21.39 -29.47 -19.67
CA GLU A 26 21.69 -30.39 -18.56
C GLU A 26 23.16 -30.31 -18.09
N ASN A 27 24.09 -30.03 -19.01
CA ASN A 27 25.52 -29.88 -18.72
C ASN A 27 25.87 -28.64 -17.88
N TYR A 28 24.90 -27.76 -17.59
CA TYR A 28 25.12 -26.61 -16.72
C TYR A 28 25.01 -27.00 -15.24
N ILE A 29 25.96 -26.53 -14.44
CA ILE A 29 25.93 -26.63 -12.98
C ILE A 29 24.72 -25.85 -12.45
N LYS A 30 23.73 -26.58 -11.93
CA LYS A 30 22.43 -26.04 -11.46
C LYS A 30 22.59 -25.16 -10.21
N ASP A 31 23.55 -25.48 -9.34
CA ASP A 31 23.78 -24.76 -8.08
C ASP A 31 24.65 -23.50 -8.22
N LYS A 32 25.06 -23.13 -9.43
CA LYS A 32 25.82 -21.90 -9.65
C LYS A 32 24.87 -20.72 -9.85
N ILE A 33 24.69 -19.91 -8.80
CA ILE A 33 23.99 -18.62 -8.90
C ILE A 33 24.85 -17.67 -9.74
N ARG A 34 24.34 -17.27 -10.91
CA ARG A 34 25.02 -16.33 -11.81
C ARG A 34 24.52 -14.90 -11.64
N GLU A 35 23.23 -14.76 -11.45
CA GLU A 35 22.51 -13.48 -11.39
C GLU A 35 21.36 -13.61 -10.38
N ALA A 36 21.10 -12.53 -9.66
CA ALA A 36 19.96 -12.46 -8.75
C ALA A 36 18.64 -12.37 -9.55
N ARG A 37 17.63 -13.14 -9.17
CA ARG A 37 16.26 -12.93 -9.65
C ARG A 37 15.59 -11.89 -8.76
N ILE A 38 15.15 -10.78 -9.36
CA ILE A 38 14.56 -9.65 -8.64
C ILE A 38 13.07 -9.62 -8.94
N TRP A 39 12.28 -9.51 -7.88
CA TRP A 39 10.82 -9.45 -7.93
C TRP A 39 10.34 -8.23 -7.15
N ASN A 40 9.53 -7.40 -7.81
CA ASN A 40 8.91 -6.22 -7.23
C ASN A 40 7.63 -6.64 -6.52
N CYS A 41 7.56 -6.37 -5.21
CA CYS A 41 6.44 -6.78 -4.36
C CYS A 41 5.64 -5.55 -3.93
N GLY A 42 4.35 -5.50 -4.26
CA GLY A 42 3.43 -4.50 -3.73
C GLY A 42 3.70 -3.06 -4.15
N GLU A 43 4.37 -2.79 -5.28
CA GLU A 43 4.70 -1.41 -5.70
C GLU A 43 3.50 -0.57 -6.13
N LYS A 44 2.49 -1.19 -6.75
CA LYS A 44 1.36 -0.47 -7.36
C LYS A 44 0.38 0.11 -6.34
N GLU A 45 0.15 -0.60 -5.25
CA GLU A 45 -0.83 -0.25 -4.22
C GLU A 45 -0.48 1.04 -3.45
N PRO A 46 0.75 1.20 -2.92
CA PRO A 46 1.15 2.45 -2.28
C PRO A 46 1.17 3.61 -3.27
N LYS A 47 1.60 3.41 -4.53
CA LYS A 47 1.59 4.46 -5.55
C LYS A 47 0.19 5.07 -5.74
N ILE A 48 -0.86 4.25 -5.82
CA ILE A 48 -2.25 4.74 -5.93
C ILE A 48 -2.62 5.55 -4.70
N ILE A 49 -2.44 4.99 -3.50
CA ILE A 49 -2.82 5.63 -2.24
C ILE A 49 -2.08 6.94 -2.02
N TYR A 50 -0.80 7.04 -2.39
CA TYR A 50 0.00 8.25 -2.20
C TYR A 50 -0.16 9.25 -3.36
N SER A 51 -0.35 8.79 -4.60
CA SER A 51 -0.62 9.68 -5.75
C SER A 51 -1.93 10.47 -5.59
N GLU A 52 -2.89 9.89 -4.88
CA GLU A 52 -4.17 10.50 -4.55
C GLU A 52 -4.07 11.71 -3.59
N PHE A 53 -2.90 11.97 -2.99
CA PHE A 53 -2.67 13.10 -2.08
C PHE A 53 -1.69 14.16 -2.61
N GLY A 54 -1.11 13.99 -3.81
CA GLY A 54 0.13 14.71 -4.16
C GLY A 54 1.29 14.27 -3.27
N GLU A 55 2.46 14.91 -3.39
CA GLU A 55 3.64 14.58 -2.58
C GLU A 55 3.28 14.28 -1.11
N TYR A 56 3.77 13.13 -0.62
CA TYR A 56 3.74 12.61 0.75
C TYR A 56 2.60 13.16 1.63
N PRO A 57 1.59 12.34 2.02
CA PRO A 57 0.28 12.81 2.49
C PRO A 57 0.42 13.98 3.46
N GLN A 58 0.32 15.20 2.91
CA GLN A 58 0.26 16.38 3.73
C GLN A 58 -1.07 16.26 4.44
N ILE A 59 -1.00 16.18 5.76
CA ILE A 59 -2.15 16.21 6.66
C ILE A 59 -3.07 17.31 6.14
N CYS A 60 -4.26 16.94 5.64
CA CYS A 60 -5.20 17.90 5.08
C CYS A 60 -5.50 18.93 6.18
N SER A 61 -4.90 20.11 6.05
CA SER A 61 -4.84 21.09 7.13
C SER A 61 -6.07 22.00 7.18
N HIS A 62 -6.86 22.02 6.10
CA HIS A 62 -8.06 22.83 5.99
C HIS A 62 -9.31 21.97 5.86
N GLU A 63 -10.03 21.83 6.97
CA GLU A 63 -11.36 21.22 6.99
C GLU A 63 -12.34 22.20 6.33
N VAL A 64 -13.09 21.77 5.31
CA VAL A 64 -14.19 22.58 4.79
C VAL A 64 -15.29 22.52 5.84
N VAL A 65 -15.31 23.49 6.74
CA VAL A 65 -16.27 23.54 7.84
C VAL A 65 -17.67 23.82 7.28
N LYS A 66 -18.35 22.77 6.81
CA LYS A 66 -19.81 22.78 6.61
C LYS A 66 -20.44 22.40 7.94
N HIS A 67 -20.57 23.36 8.86
CA HIS A 67 -21.42 23.17 10.03
C HIS A 67 -22.87 22.95 9.54
N ARG A 68 -23.28 21.68 9.41
CA ARG A 68 -24.70 21.35 9.28
C ARG A 68 -25.36 21.69 10.62
N ARG A 69 -26.12 22.79 10.65
CA ARG A 69 -26.89 23.20 11.84
C ARG A 69 -27.72 21.98 12.31
N GLY A 70 -27.42 21.47 13.51
CA GLY A 70 -28.16 20.36 14.13
C GLY A 70 -27.37 19.07 14.41
N GLN A 71 -26.13 18.92 13.94
CA GLN A 71 -25.31 17.75 14.31
C GLN A 71 -24.57 17.97 15.64
N LYS A 72 -24.84 17.11 16.64
CA LYS A 72 -24.02 17.01 17.86
C LYS A 72 -22.78 16.15 17.57
N GLY A 73 -21.59 16.75 17.62
CA GLY A 73 -20.29 16.04 17.56
C GLY A 73 -19.22 16.73 16.70
N HIS A 74 -17.96 16.37 16.90
CA HIS A 74 -16.84 16.83 16.07
C HIS A 74 -16.80 16.09 14.73
N THR A 75 -16.53 16.82 13.64
CA THR A 75 -16.28 16.25 12.31
C THR A 75 -15.07 15.32 12.36
N LYS A 76 -15.17 14.16 11.69
CA LYS A 76 -14.06 13.19 11.64
C LYS A 76 -13.05 13.67 10.60
N ARG A 77 -11.80 13.85 11.02
CA ARG A 77 -10.72 14.30 10.14
C ARG A 77 -10.37 13.29 9.05
N CYS A 78 -9.92 13.81 7.91
CA CYS A 78 -9.30 12.99 6.88
C CYS A 78 -7.99 12.42 7.42
N HIS A 79 -7.80 11.12 7.26
CA HIS A 79 -6.59 10.43 7.68
C HIS A 79 -6.37 9.18 6.84
N VAL A 80 -5.13 8.69 6.87
CA VAL A 80 -4.76 7.42 6.24
C VAL A 80 -4.78 6.33 7.30
N ARG A 81 -5.60 5.30 7.07
CA ARG A 81 -5.51 4.04 7.81
C ARG A 81 -4.38 3.22 7.21
N LYS A 82 -3.33 2.95 8.01
CA LYS A 82 -2.11 2.27 7.56
C LYS A 82 -2.35 0.81 7.18
N SER A 83 -1.54 0.32 6.25
CA SER A 83 -1.51 -1.08 5.85
C SER A 83 -1.06 -1.96 7.01
N HIS A 84 -1.59 -3.18 7.06
CA HIS A 84 -1.28 -4.13 8.12
C HIS A 84 -1.59 -5.56 7.68
N TRP A 85 -1.04 -6.51 8.44
CA TRP A 85 -1.32 -7.93 8.28
C TRP A 85 -2.64 -8.29 8.94
N HIS A 86 -3.44 -9.09 8.24
CA HIS A 86 -4.69 -9.59 8.77
C HIS A 86 -4.74 -11.11 8.61
N HIS A 87 -4.95 -11.81 9.72
CA HIS A 87 -5.09 -13.25 9.77
C HIS A 87 -6.47 -13.61 10.29
N TYR A 88 -7.12 -14.59 9.69
CA TYR A 88 -8.41 -15.08 10.14
C TYR A 88 -8.59 -16.54 9.74
N TRP A 89 -9.46 -17.23 10.48
CA TRP A 89 -9.81 -18.60 10.17
C TRP A 89 -10.92 -18.61 9.12
N ILE A 90 -10.79 -19.50 8.14
CA ILE A 90 -11.83 -19.81 7.18
C ILE A 90 -12.14 -21.29 7.22
N GLY A 91 -13.35 -21.66 6.78
CA GLY A 91 -13.85 -23.02 6.87
C GLY A 91 -14.39 -23.38 8.27
N SER A 92 -14.82 -24.62 8.41
CA SER A 92 -15.48 -25.14 9.61
C SER A 92 -14.53 -26.03 10.40
N ALA A 93 -14.49 -25.83 11.72
CA ALA A 93 -13.74 -26.73 12.61
C ALA A 93 -14.38 -28.12 12.68
N LYS A 94 -15.70 -28.22 12.46
CA LYS A 94 -16.45 -29.48 12.56
C LYS A 94 -16.18 -30.38 11.36
N ASP A 95 -16.00 -29.78 10.18
CA ASP A 95 -15.84 -30.51 8.91
C ASP A 95 -14.36 -30.72 8.55
N GLY A 96 -13.43 -30.35 9.44
CA GLY A 96 -11.98 -30.48 9.22
C GLY A 96 -11.40 -29.55 8.15
N THR A 97 -12.20 -28.63 7.59
CA THR A 97 -11.79 -27.71 6.51
C THR A 97 -11.17 -26.40 7.01
N ARG A 98 -11.06 -26.23 8.33
CA ARG A 98 -10.57 -25.01 8.95
C ARG A 98 -9.11 -24.76 8.58
N LYS A 99 -8.83 -23.62 7.93
CA LYS A 99 -7.47 -23.15 7.61
C LYS A 99 -7.28 -21.69 7.99
N LEU A 100 -6.05 -21.33 8.34
CA LEU A 100 -5.68 -19.94 8.63
C LEU A 100 -5.34 -19.25 7.31
N GLU A 101 -6.04 -18.16 7.00
CA GLU A 101 -5.76 -17.33 5.83
C GLU A 101 -5.02 -16.07 6.28
N LEU A 102 -3.92 -15.76 5.59
CA LEU A 102 -3.16 -14.53 5.77
C LEU A 102 -3.36 -13.61 4.56
N ARG A 103 -3.79 -12.38 4.83
CA ARG A 103 -3.92 -11.31 3.83
C ARG A 103 -3.17 -10.05 4.23
N TRP A 104 -2.65 -9.36 3.22
CA TRP A 104 -2.18 -7.99 3.35
C TRP A 104 -3.36 -7.03 3.14
N ILE A 105 -3.64 -6.15 4.10
CA ILE A 105 -4.65 -5.11 3.96
C ILE A 105 -3.96 -3.81 3.57
N ASN A 106 -4.34 -3.29 2.40
CA ASN A 106 -3.79 -2.04 1.89
C ASN A 106 -4.18 -0.85 2.76
N ALA A 107 -3.34 0.20 2.71
CA ALA A 107 -3.71 1.45 3.34
C ALA A 107 -4.93 2.03 2.62
N MET A 108 -5.71 2.84 3.32
CA MET A 108 -6.85 3.50 2.73
C MET A 108 -7.06 4.87 3.32
N THR A 109 -7.57 5.77 2.49
CA THR A 109 -7.98 7.10 2.92
C THR A 109 -9.38 7.04 3.49
N ILE A 110 -9.57 7.71 4.62
CA ILE A 110 -10.85 7.84 5.29
C ILE A 110 -11.25 9.31 5.29
N ASN A 111 -12.53 9.61 4.97
CA ASN A 111 -13.11 10.95 4.96
C ASN A 111 -12.48 11.93 3.94
N LYS A 112 -11.96 11.45 2.80
CA LYS A 112 -11.34 12.30 1.76
C LYS A 112 -12.31 13.36 1.25
N GLU A 113 -13.54 12.95 1.00
CA GLU A 113 -14.62 13.75 0.42
C GLU A 113 -15.02 14.97 1.25
N ASN A 114 -14.64 15.01 2.53
CA ASN A 114 -14.92 16.13 3.42
C ASN A 114 -13.84 17.24 3.33
N TYR A 115 -12.80 17.01 2.53
CA TYR A 115 -11.67 17.90 2.37
C TYR A 115 -11.52 18.22 0.88
N THR A 116 -11.51 19.50 0.53
CA THR A 116 -11.08 19.94 -0.81
C THR A 116 -9.56 19.84 -0.89
N GLU A 117 -9.04 19.48 -2.07
CA GLU A 117 -7.61 19.67 -2.37
C GLU A 117 -7.28 21.14 -2.11
N SER A 118 -6.58 21.42 -1.00
CA SER A 118 -6.00 22.72 -0.78
C SER A 118 -4.95 22.91 -1.88
N SER A 119 -5.16 23.89 -2.76
CA SER A 119 -4.07 24.42 -3.56
C SER A 119 -2.89 24.66 -2.63
N VAL A 120 -1.75 24.04 -2.94
CA VAL A 120 -0.51 24.06 -2.16
C VAL A 120 -0.32 25.46 -1.58
N VAL A 121 -0.58 25.63 -0.29
CA VAL A 121 -0.26 26.88 0.40
C VAL A 121 1.26 26.87 0.50
N LYS A 122 1.93 27.54 -0.44
CA LYS A 122 3.33 27.92 -0.29
C LYS A 122 3.40 28.77 0.98
N MET A 123 3.80 28.17 2.09
CA MET A 123 4.25 28.92 3.27
C MET A 123 5.59 29.59 2.93
N ASN A 124 5.54 30.61 2.08
CA ASN A 124 6.58 31.61 2.07
C ASN A 124 6.25 32.54 3.24
N ASN A 125 7.02 32.42 4.31
CA ASN A 125 7.67 33.52 5.03
C ASN A 125 8.27 32.98 6.34
N VAL A 126 9.47 32.40 6.22
CA VAL A 126 10.41 32.41 7.34
C VAL A 126 10.90 33.85 7.45
N TYR A 127 10.35 34.61 8.39
CA TYR A 127 11.00 35.83 8.83
C TYR A 127 12.29 35.42 9.54
N VAL A 128 13.42 35.68 8.89
CA VAL A 128 14.73 35.68 9.56
C VAL A 128 14.84 37.04 10.24
N SER A 129 14.84 37.06 11.57
CA SER A 129 15.27 38.19 12.38
C SER A 129 16.78 38.20 12.53
#